data_AF-A0A940P265-F1
#
_entry.id   AF-A0A940P265-F1
#
_cell.length_a   1.000
_cell.length_b   1.000
_cell.length_c   1.000
_cell.angle_alpha   90.00
_cell.angle_beta   90.00
_cell.angle_gamma   90.00
#
_symmetry.space_group_name_H-M   'P 1'
#
loop_
_entity.id
_entity.type
_entity.pdbx_description
1 polymer ?
#
loop_
_entity_poly.entity_id
_entity_poly.type
_entity_poly.pdbx_seq_one_letter_code
_entity_poly.pdbx_strand_id
1 'polypeptide(L)'
;MKKTRMLSAILAGVLLAAPVASLPVTAADSYQMTVTIDTAKDRKAISPYIYGINEYSNGKQIDEVSVNAVRQGGNRFSAYNWETNYSNAGSDWQHSSDTHFGDERDGAGYAARSFSENMAKHNIPYKITTLQMAGYVSADKDGAVAESEVAPSARWNKVELVKGSDFTLEPDLTDNVVYMDEYVNYLVKTLGDATTKTGMQGYSLDNEPALWNDSHPRMHPEELTNEELISKSVTLANVVKTIDPKAEIYGPAFWGMLPCIQAGEVNGFLDPQWQAVKNDDDWYMDYYLEQMKDAEAEYG
;
A
#
# COMPACT_ATOMS: atom_id res chain seq x y z
N MET A 1 3.25 72.12 20.94
CA MET A 1 4.36 73.00 20.51
C MET A 1 5.56 72.76 21.42
N LYS A 2 6.71 72.46 20.80
CA LYS A 2 8.12 72.60 21.25
C LYS A 2 8.45 72.72 22.74
N LYS A 3 9.32 71.79 23.16
CA LYS A 3 10.53 71.92 24.01
C LYS A 3 10.27 72.37 25.46
N THR A 4 10.99 71.91 26.50
CA THR A 4 12.43 72.05 26.67
C THR A 4 12.86 71.40 28.01
N ARG A 5 14.05 70.77 28.02
CA ARG A 5 15.14 70.80 29.07
C ARG A 5 14.77 70.64 30.55
N MET A 6 15.21 69.57 31.19
CA MET A 6 16.53 69.33 31.86
C MET A 6 16.53 69.66 33.37
N LEU A 7 16.73 68.57 34.12
CA LEU A 7 17.56 68.36 35.32
C LEU A 7 17.22 69.00 36.69
N SER A 8 17.47 68.13 37.68
CA SER A 8 17.77 68.34 39.11
C SER A 8 16.55 68.14 40.02
N ALA A 9 16.56 67.37 41.12
CA ALA A 9 17.66 66.82 41.88
C ALA A 9 17.24 65.56 42.68
N ILE A 10 18.28 64.79 42.98
CA ILE A 10 18.50 63.67 43.89
C ILE A 10 17.61 63.62 45.15
N LEU A 11 17.08 62.44 45.47
CA LEU A 11 17.05 61.95 46.85
C LEU A 11 17.31 60.45 46.90
N ALA A 12 18.39 60.09 47.61
CA ALA A 12 18.89 58.75 47.79
C ALA A 12 17.97 57.94 48.71
N GLY A 13 17.46 56.81 48.21
CA GLY A 13 16.93 55.73 49.03
C GLY A 13 18.00 54.65 49.14
N VAL A 14 18.59 54.49 50.32
CA VAL A 14 19.44 53.34 50.66
C VAL A 14 18.54 52.10 50.68
N LEU A 15 18.55 51.33 49.60
CA LEU A 15 18.10 49.94 49.66
C LEU A 15 19.25 49.11 50.24
N LEU A 16 19.03 48.58 51.44
CA LEU A 16 19.81 47.47 51.98
C LEU A 16 19.66 46.28 51.02
N ALA A 17 20.65 46.06 50.16
CA ALA A 17 20.76 44.84 49.39
C ALA A 17 21.16 43.71 50.35
N ALA A 18 20.18 42.92 50.80
CA ALA A 18 20.48 41.61 51.35
C ALA A 18 21.18 40.80 50.24
N PRO A 19 22.35 40.17 50.49
CA PRO A 19 22.94 39.29 49.52
C PRO A 19 21.97 38.12 49.33
N VAL A 20 21.33 38.05 48.18
CA VAL A 20 20.65 36.84 47.75
C VAL A 20 21.77 35.80 47.62
N ALA A 21 21.84 34.87 48.55
CA ALA A 21 22.73 33.73 48.43
C ALA A 21 22.33 33.01 47.14
N SER A 22 23.15 33.15 46.10
CA SER A 22 23.06 32.34 44.91
C SER A 22 23.35 30.91 45.34
N LEU A 23 22.31 30.11 45.56
CA LEU A 23 22.46 28.67 45.66
C LEU A 23 23.15 28.23 44.36
N PRO A 24 24.27 27.50 44.41
CA PRO A 24 24.83 26.92 43.21
C PRO A 24 23.78 25.95 42.67
N VAL A 25 23.16 26.29 41.56
CA VAL A 25 22.47 25.32 40.73
C VAL A 25 23.59 24.45 40.16
N THR A 26 23.86 23.33 40.79
CA THR A 26 24.63 22.24 40.18
C THR A 26 23.82 21.79 38.98
N ALA A 27 24.28 22.11 37.77
CA ALA A 27 23.79 21.46 36.57
C ALA A 27 23.90 19.95 36.82
N ALA A 28 22.78 19.24 36.73
CA ALA A 28 22.78 17.79 36.82
C ALA A 28 23.76 17.22 35.78
N ASP A 29 24.42 16.12 36.16
CA ASP A 29 25.49 15.42 35.44
C ASP A 29 25.43 15.58 33.91
N SER A 30 26.43 16.24 33.33
CA SER A 30 26.58 16.29 31.88
C SER A 30 26.94 14.90 31.37
N TYR A 31 26.04 14.29 30.60
CA TYR A 31 26.29 13.03 29.92
C TYR A 31 27.09 13.26 28.64
N GLN A 32 28.28 12.64 28.54
CA GLN A 32 29.11 12.68 27.33
C GLN A 32 28.88 11.41 26.51
N MET A 33 28.39 11.57 25.28
CA MET A 33 28.28 10.49 24.29
C MET A 33 29.32 10.68 23.19
N THR A 34 30.17 9.67 23.00
CA THR A 34 31.12 9.63 21.88
C THR A 34 30.49 8.88 20.71
N VAL A 35 30.39 9.52 19.55
CA VAL A 35 29.95 8.90 18.29
C VAL A 35 31.16 8.78 17.36
N THR A 36 31.49 7.56 16.94
CA THR A 36 32.59 7.29 16.01
C THR A 36 32.01 6.89 14.66
N ILE A 37 32.46 7.54 13.58
CA ILE A 37 32.06 7.26 12.20
C ILE A 37 33.29 6.78 11.42
N ASP A 38 33.21 5.57 10.89
CA ASP A 38 34.22 5.01 9.99
C ASP A 38 33.59 4.74 8.62
N THR A 39 33.92 5.57 7.64
CA THR A 39 33.35 5.47 6.28
C THR A 39 33.92 4.30 5.46
N ALA A 40 34.92 3.58 5.96
CA ALA A 40 35.48 2.40 5.32
C ALA A 40 34.89 1.08 5.86
N LYS A 41 34.31 1.10 7.06
CA LYS A 41 33.76 -0.08 7.73
C LYS A 41 32.28 -0.30 7.41
N ASP A 42 31.86 -1.56 7.34
CA ASP A 42 30.45 -1.99 7.25
C ASP A 42 29.63 -1.34 6.12
N ARG A 43 30.25 -1.08 4.97
CA ARG A 43 29.57 -0.50 3.80
C ARG A 43 28.49 -1.46 3.28
N LYS A 44 27.27 -0.93 3.15
CA LYS A 44 26.13 -1.58 2.50
C LYS A 44 25.45 -0.60 1.57
N ALA A 45 24.95 -1.08 0.42
CA ALA A 45 24.15 -0.26 -0.47
C ALA A 45 22.85 0.13 0.25
N ILE A 46 22.47 1.40 0.17
CA ILE A 46 21.18 1.89 0.64
C ILE A 46 20.25 1.84 -0.57
N SER A 47 19.25 0.95 -0.54
CA SER A 47 18.23 0.95 -1.59
C SER A 47 17.55 2.33 -1.60
N PRO A 48 17.48 3.03 -2.75
CA PRO A 48 16.81 4.33 -2.82
C PRO A 48 15.31 4.22 -2.50
N TYR A 49 14.71 3.04 -2.68
CA TYR A 49 13.26 2.81 -2.56
C TYR A 49 12.76 2.73 -1.11
N ILE A 50 13.65 2.77 -0.10
CA ILE A 50 13.24 2.91 1.31
C ILE A 50 12.67 4.30 1.62
N TYR A 51 12.93 5.29 0.75
CA TYR A 51 12.36 6.64 0.84
C TYR A 51 11.10 6.70 -0.02
N GLY A 52 10.05 6.00 0.40
CA GLY A 52 8.79 5.91 -0.32
C GLY A 52 7.57 6.37 0.47
N ILE A 53 6.47 6.61 -0.25
CA ILE A 53 5.15 6.98 0.29
C ILE A 53 4.04 6.18 -0.38
N ASN A 54 2.84 6.20 0.20
CA ASN A 54 1.62 5.79 -0.50
C ASN A 54 0.94 7.02 -1.09
N GLU A 55 0.46 6.93 -2.32
CA GLU A 55 -0.26 7.99 -3.02
C GLU A 55 -1.13 7.38 -4.11
N TYR A 56 -2.30 7.97 -4.35
CA TYR A 56 -3.25 7.45 -5.32
C TYR A 56 -3.18 8.20 -6.66
N SER A 57 -3.03 9.53 -6.62
CA SER A 57 -2.84 10.47 -7.75
C SER A 57 -3.38 11.88 -7.44
N ASN A 58 -4.21 12.03 -6.40
CA ASN A 58 -4.89 13.28 -6.04
C ASN A 58 -4.31 13.96 -4.79
N GLY A 59 -3.39 13.31 -4.08
CA GLY A 59 -2.70 13.89 -2.94
C GLY A 59 -1.58 14.83 -3.36
N LYS A 60 -1.30 15.79 -2.48
CA LYS A 60 -0.22 16.77 -2.64
C LYS A 60 1.03 16.40 -1.85
N GLN A 61 1.03 15.25 -1.18
CA GLN A 61 2.13 14.87 -0.29
C GLN A 61 3.44 14.78 -1.07
N ILE A 62 3.39 14.29 -2.31
CA ILE A 62 4.56 14.22 -3.20
C ILE A 62 5.19 15.59 -3.52
N ASP A 63 4.43 16.69 -3.42
CA ASP A 63 4.97 18.05 -3.60
C ASP A 63 5.80 18.52 -2.38
N GLU A 64 5.63 17.86 -1.22
CA GLU A 64 6.18 18.28 0.06
C GLU A 64 7.42 17.46 0.48
N VAL A 65 7.65 16.30 -0.15
CA VAL A 65 8.73 15.38 0.21
C VAL A 65 9.54 14.90 -1.01
N SER A 66 10.81 14.60 -0.81
CA SER A 66 11.64 13.91 -1.80
C SER A 66 11.54 12.41 -1.60
N VAL A 67 11.01 11.70 -2.59
CA VAL A 67 10.79 10.24 -2.54
C VAL A 67 11.33 9.58 -3.80
N ASN A 68 11.68 8.30 -3.71
CA ASN A 68 12.15 7.50 -4.84
C ASN A 68 11.23 6.31 -5.17
N ALA A 69 10.24 6.04 -4.33
CA ALA A 69 9.25 4.99 -4.57
C ALA A 69 7.87 5.47 -4.14
N VAL A 70 6.85 5.12 -4.90
CA VAL A 70 5.46 5.44 -4.55
C VAL A 70 4.57 4.23 -4.81
N ARG A 71 3.70 3.92 -3.85
CA ARG A 71 2.72 2.85 -3.93
C ARG A 71 1.30 3.38 -4.06
N GLN A 72 0.57 2.87 -5.04
CA GLN A 72 -0.86 2.98 -5.20
C GLN A 72 -1.50 1.64 -4.78
N GLY A 73 -2.14 1.60 -3.61
CA GLY A 73 -2.71 0.39 -3.00
C GLY A 73 -3.48 0.69 -1.73
N GLY A 74 -3.66 -0.28 -0.83
CA GLY A 74 -4.48 -0.12 0.39
C GLY A 74 -5.89 -0.72 0.23
N ASN A 75 -6.71 -0.68 1.28
CA ASN A 75 -8.04 -1.30 1.35
C ASN A 75 -8.90 -1.00 0.12
N ARG A 76 -8.91 0.26 -0.32
CA ARG A 76 -9.71 0.72 -1.45
C ARG A 76 -9.39 -0.03 -2.77
N PHE A 77 -8.17 -0.53 -2.92
CA PHE A 77 -7.70 -1.19 -4.14
C PHE A 77 -8.13 -2.64 -4.27
N SER A 78 -8.44 -3.35 -3.17
CA SER A 78 -8.86 -4.76 -3.22
C SER A 78 -10.14 -4.97 -4.04
N ALA A 79 -11.02 -3.96 -4.06
CA ALA A 79 -12.28 -3.97 -4.81
C ALA A 79 -12.32 -2.98 -5.99
N TYR A 80 -11.16 -2.49 -6.44
CA TYR A 80 -11.06 -1.55 -7.57
C TYR A 80 -11.29 -2.27 -8.90
N ASN A 81 -12.25 -1.80 -9.68
CA ASN A 81 -12.54 -2.28 -11.03
C ASN A 81 -11.81 -1.40 -12.04
N TRP A 82 -10.81 -1.95 -12.75
CA TRP A 82 -10.02 -1.18 -13.71
C TRP A 82 -10.78 -0.78 -14.97
N GLU A 83 -11.90 -1.42 -15.27
CA GLU A 83 -12.67 -1.17 -16.49
C GLU A 83 -13.54 0.09 -16.35
N THR A 84 -14.14 0.26 -15.16
CA THR A 84 -15.07 1.35 -14.83
C THR A 84 -14.50 2.37 -13.85
N ASN A 85 -13.38 2.06 -13.20
CA ASN A 85 -12.73 2.83 -12.12
C ASN A 85 -13.50 2.89 -10.80
N TYR A 86 -14.59 2.11 -10.65
CA TYR A 86 -15.31 1.99 -9.39
C TYR A 86 -14.50 1.25 -8.33
N SER A 87 -14.77 1.57 -7.06
CA SER A 87 -14.11 0.89 -5.93
C SER A 87 -15.01 0.85 -4.71
N ASN A 88 -14.78 -0.11 -3.82
CA ASN A 88 -15.51 -0.24 -2.56
C ASN A 88 -14.63 0.17 -1.38
N ALA A 89 -15.22 0.89 -0.42
CA ALA A 89 -14.54 1.32 0.79
C ALA A 89 -14.22 0.21 1.79
N GLY A 90 -14.91 -0.93 1.69
CA GLY A 90 -14.93 -1.89 2.78
C GLY A 90 -15.50 -1.29 4.07
N SER A 91 -15.04 -1.78 5.21
CA SER A 91 -15.45 -1.33 6.53
C SER A 91 -14.99 0.11 6.84
N ASP A 92 -14.04 0.67 6.10
CA ASP A 92 -13.58 2.05 6.29
C ASP A 92 -14.70 3.08 6.10
N TRP A 93 -15.64 2.81 5.16
CA TRP A 93 -16.75 3.71 4.89
C TRP A 93 -17.99 3.00 4.34
N GLN A 94 -18.83 2.49 5.24
CA GLN A 94 -20.19 1.98 4.95
C GLN A 94 -20.26 0.89 3.87
N HIS A 95 -19.16 0.19 3.58
CA HIS A 95 -19.06 -0.73 2.44
C HIS A 95 -19.52 -0.08 1.13
N SER A 96 -19.21 1.21 0.96
CA SER A 96 -19.69 2.03 -0.16
C SER A 96 -18.92 1.76 -1.44
N SER A 97 -19.61 1.37 -2.51
CA SER A 97 -19.10 1.40 -3.88
C SER A 97 -19.37 2.77 -4.49
N ASP A 98 -18.32 3.43 -4.96
CA ASP A 98 -18.42 4.81 -5.47
C ASP A 98 -17.27 5.15 -6.45
N THR A 99 -17.18 6.45 -6.78
CA THR A 99 -16.24 7.02 -7.76
C THR A 99 -14.98 7.61 -7.14
N HIS A 100 -14.55 7.13 -5.98
CA HIS A 100 -13.35 7.64 -5.28
C HIS A 100 -12.11 7.75 -6.20
N PHE A 101 -11.92 6.78 -7.09
CA PHE A 101 -10.84 6.79 -8.07
C PHE A 101 -11.22 7.34 -9.45
N GLY A 102 -12.49 7.35 -9.82
CA GLY A 102 -12.99 7.83 -11.12
C GLY A 102 -14.28 7.13 -11.53
N ASP A 103 -14.69 7.33 -12.79
CA ASP A 103 -15.73 6.51 -13.43
C ASP A 103 -15.45 6.20 -14.91
N GLU A 104 -16.43 5.61 -15.62
CA GLU A 104 -16.23 5.16 -17.00
C GLU A 104 -15.88 6.31 -17.96
N ARG A 105 -16.25 7.56 -17.62
CA ARG A 105 -15.96 8.74 -18.44
C ARG A 105 -14.48 9.07 -18.47
N ASP A 106 -13.72 8.63 -17.47
CA ASP A 106 -12.28 8.79 -17.41
C ASP A 106 -11.55 7.77 -18.29
N GLY A 107 -12.24 6.70 -18.72
CA GLY A 107 -11.73 5.58 -19.50
C GLY A 107 -10.99 4.54 -18.64
N ALA A 108 -10.79 3.33 -19.19
CA ALA A 108 -10.21 2.21 -18.45
C ALA A 108 -8.83 2.53 -17.84
N GLY A 109 -8.53 1.92 -16.70
CA GLY A 109 -7.30 2.04 -15.94
C GLY A 109 -6.94 3.48 -15.58
N TYR A 110 -7.93 4.35 -15.38
CA TYR A 110 -7.68 5.78 -15.10
C TYR A 110 -6.80 5.98 -13.86
N ALA A 111 -7.05 5.22 -12.79
CA ALA A 111 -6.25 5.34 -11.57
C ALA A 111 -4.76 5.10 -11.82
N ALA A 112 -4.40 4.06 -12.57
CA ALA A 112 -3.01 3.73 -12.90
C ALA A 112 -2.40 4.70 -13.91
N ARG A 113 -3.17 5.16 -14.91
CA ARG A 113 -2.70 6.17 -15.89
C ARG A 113 -2.40 7.50 -15.20
N SER A 114 -3.34 8.02 -14.43
CA SER A 114 -3.19 9.25 -13.65
C SER A 114 -2.03 9.16 -12.66
N PHE A 115 -1.91 8.01 -11.99
CA PHE A 115 -0.78 7.73 -11.11
C PHE A 115 0.56 7.79 -11.85
N SER A 116 0.70 7.05 -12.95
CA SER A 116 1.94 7.05 -13.75
C SER A 116 2.30 8.45 -14.26
N GLU A 117 1.32 9.20 -14.77
CA GLU A 117 1.52 10.58 -15.21
C GLU A 117 2.02 11.47 -14.07
N ASN A 118 1.43 11.37 -12.87
CA ASN A 118 1.85 12.14 -11.72
C ASN A 118 3.29 11.79 -11.30
N MET A 119 3.62 10.51 -11.27
CA MET A 119 4.96 10.03 -10.92
C MET A 119 6.01 10.45 -11.95
N ALA A 120 5.65 10.46 -13.24
CA ALA A 120 6.53 10.94 -14.30
C ALA A 120 6.82 12.44 -14.19
N LYS A 121 5.83 13.26 -13.78
CA LYS A 121 6.01 14.70 -13.51
C LYS A 121 7.01 14.94 -12.37
N HIS A 122 6.98 14.08 -11.36
CA HIS A 122 7.87 14.16 -10.19
C HIS A 122 9.19 13.39 -10.36
N ASN A 123 9.43 12.78 -11.52
CA ASN A 123 10.59 11.94 -11.80
C ASN A 123 10.77 10.80 -10.80
N ILE A 124 9.67 10.22 -10.33
CA ILE A 124 9.70 9.06 -9.45
C ILE A 124 10.14 7.83 -10.26
N PRO A 125 11.26 7.17 -9.88
CA PRO A 125 11.81 6.07 -10.65
C PRO A 125 11.12 4.73 -10.37
N TYR A 126 10.39 4.59 -9.26
CA TYR A 126 9.82 3.32 -8.84
C TYR A 126 8.35 3.44 -8.44
N LYS A 127 7.49 2.73 -9.16
CA LYS A 127 6.04 2.70 -8.97
C LYS A 127 5.56 1.31 -8.61
N ILE A 128 4.74 1.21 -7.57
CA ILE A 128 4.03 -0.01 -7.18
C ILE A 128 2.53 0.23 -7.37
N THR A 129 1.86 -0.63 -8.14
CA THR A 129 0.39 -0.66 -8.25
C THR A 129 -0.16 -1.95 -7.67
N THR A 130 -1.38 -1.93 -7.12
CA THR A 130 -2.05 -3.13 -6.60
C THR A 130 -2.96 -3.77 -7.66
N LEU A 131 -2.87 -5.10 -7.78
CA LEU A 131 -3.79 -5.95 -8.54
C LEU A 131 -4.78 -6.63 -7.60
N GLN A 132 -5.99 -6.90 -8.09
CA GLN A 132 -7.07 -7.47 -7.29
C GLN A 132 -6.95 -9.00 -7.23
N MET A 133 -7.04 -9.57 -6.04
CA MET A 133 -6.87 -11.00 -5.77
C MET A 133 -7.95 -11.55 -4.85
N ALA A 134 -8.63 -10.70 -4.09
CA ALA A 134 -9.66 -11.12 -3.13
C ALA A 134 -10.84 -11.86 -3.81
N GLY A 135 -11.19 -11.49 -5.04
CA GLY A 135 -12.07 -12.30 -5.90
C GLY A 135 -13.24 -11.57 -6.55
N TYR A 136 -13.55 -10.35 -6.11
CA TYR A 136 -14.58 -9.50 -6.72
C TYR A 136 -14.18 -8.03 -6.69
N VAL A 137 -14.73 -7.24 -7.61
CA VAL A 137 -14.56 -5.78 -7.67
C VAL A 137 -15.90 -5.09 -7.83
N SER A 138 -15.96 -3.78 -7.59
CA SER A 138 -17.22 -3.03 -7.66
C SER A 138 -17.81 -3.05 -9.08
N ALA A 139 -19.08 -3.44 -9.21
CA ALA A 139 -19.82 -3.38 -10.48
C ALA A 139 -20.46 -1.99 -10.70
N ASP A 140 -20.75 -1.26 -9.62
CA ASP A 140 -21.47 0.02 -9.65
C ASP A 140 -20.86 1.08 -8.72
N LYS A 141 -21.54 2.22 -8.66
CA LYS A 141 -21.22 3.38 -7.80
C LYS A 141 -22.41 3.79 -6.92
N ASP A 142 -23.28 2.84 -6.57
CA ASP A 142 -24.58 3.09 -5.93
C ASP A 142 -24.50 3.23 -4.40
N GLY A 143 -23.29 3.43 -3.86
CA GLY A 143 -23.06 3.66 -2.44
C GLY A 143 -23.03 2.35 -1.64
N ALA A 144 -23.58 2.39 -0.43
CA ALA A 144 -23.49 1.30 0.54
C ALA A 144 -23.95 -0.06 -0.03
N VAL A 145 -23.17 -1.10 0.26
CA VAL A 145 -23.50 -2.50 -0.05
C VAL A 145 -24.02 -3.17 1.22
N ALA A 146 -25.28 -3.60 1.19
CA ALA A 146 -25.92 -4.26 2.32
C ALA A 146 -25.39 -5.69 2.53
N GLU A 147 -25.61 -6.26 3.72
CA GLU A 147 -25.26 -7.66 4.00
C GLU A 147 -25.94 -8.66 3.06
N SER A 148 -27.16 -8.37 2.62
CA SER A 148 -27.88 -9.20 1.63
C SER A 148 -27.32 -9.08 0.21
N GLU A 149 -26.36 -8.19 -0.02
CA GLU A 149 -25.73 -7.93 -1.31
C GLU A 149 -24.25 -8.38 -1.33
N VAL A 150 -23.85 -9.22 -0.38
CA VAL A 150 -22.53 -9.88 -0.38
C VAL A 150 -22.27 -10.59 -1.72
N ALA A 151 -21.02 -10.57 -2.17
CA ALA A 151 -20.63 -11.26 -3.39
C ALA A 151 -20.88 -12.79 -3.29
N PRO A 152 -21.39 -13.43 -4.36
CA PRO A 152 -21.78 -12.84 -5.64
C PRO A 152 -23.16 -12.16 -5.59
N SER A 153 -23.24 -10.93 -6.11
CA SER A 153 -24.50 -10.19 -6.30
C SER A 153 -24.35 -9.19 -7.45
N ALA A 154 -25.42 -8.47 -7.80
CA ALA A 154 -25.37 -7.43 -8.83
C ALA A 154 -24.41 -6.27 -8.51
N ARG A 155 -23.93 -6.18 -7.26
CA ARG A 155 -22.99 -5.14 -6.81
C ARG A 155 -21.53 -5.45 -7.15
N TRP A 156 -21.25 -6.65 -7.67
CA TRP A 156 -19.89 -7.19 -7.81
C TRP A 156 -19.63 -7.85 -9.16
N ASN A 157 -18.53 -7.47 -9.81
CA ASN A 157 -17.97 -8.24 -10.92
C ASN A 157 -16.95 -9.23 -10.38
N LYS A 158 -16.94 -10.45 -10.90
CA LYS A 158 -15.99 -11.49 -10.49
C LYS A 158 -14.60 -11.18 -11.02
N VAL A 159 -13.58 -11.34 -10.19
CA VAL A 159 -12.18 -11.30 -10.64
C VAL A 159 -11.78 -12.68 -11.14
N GLU A 160 -11.28 -12.75 -12.36
CA GLU A 160 -10.57 -13.90 -12.90
C GLU A 160 -9.11 -13.50 -13.15
N LEU A 161 -8.17 -14.32 -12.70
CA LEU A 161 -6.75 -13.98 -12.83
C LEU A 161 -6.24 -14.18 -14.26
N VAL A 162 -6.84 -15.11 -15.01
CA VAL A 162 -6.47 -15.48 -16.38
C VAL A 162 -7.72 -15.47 -17.28
N LYS A 163 -7.67 -14.72 -18.39
CA LYS A 163 -8.77 -14.59 -19.35
C LYS A 163 -8.93 -15.80 -20.27
N GLY A 164 -7.82 -16.41 -20.69
CA GLY A 164 -7.82 -17.58 -21.59
C GLY A 164 -8.32 -17.29 -23.02
N SER A 165 -8.40 -16.01 -23.41
CA SER A 165 -8.75 -15.55 -24.76
C SER A 165 -7.95 -14.28 -25.10
N ASP A 166 -8.11 -13.75 -26.31
CA ASP A 166 -7.39 -12.57 -26.76
C ASP A 166 -7.68 -11.34 -25.88
N PHE A 167 -6.64 -10.58 -25.56
CA PHE A 167 -6.76 -9.32 -24.82
C PHE A 167 -7.22 -8.16 -25.70
N THR A 168 -7.98 -7.25 -25.11
CA THR A 168 -8.39 -5.97 -25.68
C THR A 168 -7.93 -4.80 -24.79
N LEU A 169 -7.84 -3.59 -25.38
CA LEU A 169 -7.65 -2.35 -24.61
C LEU A 169 -8.98 -1.67 -24.25
N GLU A 170 -10.08 -2.18 -24.81
CA GLU A 170 -11.46 -1.80 -24.49
C GLU A 170 -12.15 -3.04 -23.89
N PRO A 171 -12.19 -3.19 -22.55
CA PRO A 171 -12.77 -4.35 -21.89
C PRO A 171 -14.31 -4.42 -22.07
N ASP A 172 -14.89 -5.61 -21.91
CA ASP A 172 -16.34 -5.81 -22.00
C ASP A 172 -17.02 -5.45 -20.67
N LEU A 173 -17.71 -4.31 -20.65
CA LEU A 173 -18.37 -3.82 -19.44
C LEU A 173 -19.65 -4.58 -19.07
N THR A 174 -20.02 -5.65 -19.79
CA THR A 174 -21.33 -6.30 -19.69
C THR A 174 -21.29 -7.77 -19.28
N ASP A 175 -20.10 -8.37 -19.13
CA ASP A 175 -19.92 -9.79 -18.85
C ASP A 175 -19.90 -10.13 -17.34
N ASN A 176 -19.82 -9.11 -16.47
CA ASN A 176 -19.70 -9.19 -15.01
C ASN A 176 -18.41 -9.89 -14.53
N VAL A 177 -17.35 -9.88 -15.34
CA VAL A 177 -16.04 -10.45 -15.02
C VAL A 177 -14.97 -9.39 -15.28
N VAL A 178 -13.91 -9.39 -14.48
CA VAL A 178 -12.75 -8.52 -14.66
C VAL A 178 -11.49 -9.36 -14.65
N TYR A 179 -10.67 -9.21 -15.67
CA TYR A 179 -9.51 -10.06 -15.90
C TYR A 179 -8.19 -9.37 -15.52
N MET A 180 -7.40 -9.98 -14.64
CA MET A 180 -6.14 -9.37 -14.17
C MET A 180 -5.01 -9.44 -15.20
N ASP A 181 -4.91 -10.52 -15.98
CA ASP A 181 -3.95 -10.62 -17.08
C ASP A 181 -4.26 -9.61 -18.19
N GLU A 182 -5.53 -9.39 -18.52
CA GLU A 182 -5.93 -8.33 -19.42
C GLU A 182 -5.58 -6.94 -18.85
N TYR A 183 -5.78 -6.72 -17.55
CA TYR A 183 -5.39 -5.45 -16.92
C TYR A 183 -3.88 -5.21 -16.99
N VAL A 184 -3.06 -6.21 -16.65
CA VAL A 184 -1.59 -6.09 -16.74
C VAL A 184 -1.17 -5.84 -18.19
N ASN A 185 -1.75 -6.54 -19.16
CA ASN A 185 -1.52 -6.26 -20.58
C ASN A 185 -1.93 -4.83 -20.95
N TYR A 186 -3.09 -4.35 -20.50
CA TYR A 186 -3.54 -2.98 -20.71
C TYR A 186 -2.51 -1.96 -20.18
N LEU A 187 -2.01 -2.16 -18.96
CA LEU A 187 -0.99 -1.30 -18.35
C LEU A 187 0.29 -1.28 -19.17
N VAL A 188 0.82 -2.44 -19.56
CA VAL A 188 2.05 -2.53 -20.36
C VAL A 188 1.88 -1.92 -21.75
N LYS A 189 0.76 -2.13 -22.42
CA LYS A 189 0.48 -1.55 -23.74
C LYS A 189 0.28 -0.05 -23.69
N THR A 190 -0.28 0.47 -22.61
CA THR A 190 -0.64 1.89 -22.48
C THR A 190 0.50 2.73 -21.89
N LEU A 191 1.23 2.17 -20.92
CA LEU A 191 2.23 2.88 -20.13
C LEU A 191 3.67 2.42 -20.43
N GLY A 192 3.85 1.29 -21.10
CA GLY A 192 5.14 0.61 -21.25
C GLY A 192 5.41 -0.40 -20.14
N ASP A 193 6.39 -1.28 -20.36
CA ASP A 193 6.83 -2.27 -19.37
C ASP A 193 7.62 -1.62 -18.21
N ALA A 194 7.98 -2.41 -17.21
CA ALA A 194 8.68 -2.01 -15.99
C ALA A 194 10.02 -1.31 -16.24
N THR A 195 10.65 -1.48 -17.41
CA THR A 195 11.91 -0.83 -17.75
C THR A 195 11.74 0.60 -18.26
N THR A 196 10.52 0.98 -18.60
CA THR A 196 10.20 2.30 -19.14
C THR A 196 9.94 3.33 -18.03
N LYS A 197 10.11 4.62 -18.35
CA LYS A 197 9.84 5.71 -17.40
C LYS A 197 8.38 5.74 -16.94
N THR A 198 7.45 5.30 -17.78
CA THR A 198 6.00 5.37 -17.54
C THR A 198 5.39 4.04 -17.11
N GLY A 199 6.04 2.89 -17.32
CA GLY A 199 5.56 1.60 -16.83
C GLY A 199 5.61 1.44 -15.31
N MET A 200 4.97 0.40 -14.79
CA MET A 200 4.96 0.07 -13.36
C MET A 200 6.12 -0.87 -13.04
N GLN A 201 6.92 -0.55 -12.03
CA GLN A 201 8.07 -1.38 -11.65
C GLN A 201 7.65 -2.55 -10.76
N GLY A 202 6.61 -2.36 -9.95
CA GLY A 202 6.12 -3.37 -9.00
C GLY A 202 4.60 -3.57 -9.05
N TYR A 203 4.18 -4.81 -8.82
CA TYR A 203 2.78 -5.18 -8.65
C TYR A 203 2.58 -5.83 -7.27
N SER A 204 1.67 -5.26 -6.47
CA SER A 204 1.24 -5.84 -5.20
C SER A 204 0.13 -6.85 -5.46
N LEU A 205 0.27 -8.04 -4.86
CA LEU A 205 -0.75 -9.08 -4.83
C LEU A 205 -1.82 -8.70 -3.81
N ASP A 206 -2.76 -7.84 -4.24
CA ASP A 206 -3.82 -7.24 -3.42
C ASP A 206 -3.26 -6.46 -2.21
N ASN A 207 -3.99 -6.46 -1.11
CA ASN A 207 -3.73 -5.75 0.12
C ASN A 207 -4.31 -6.52 1.31
N GLU A 208 -3.47 -6.80 2.32
CA GLU A 208 -3.88 -7.31 3.63
C GLU A 208 -4.84 -8.52 3.58
N PRO A 209 -4.46 -9.62 2.90
CA PRO A 209 -5.37 -10.71 2.61
C PRO A 209 -5.94 -11.40 3.86
N ALA A 210 -5.16 -11.44 4.94
CA ALA A 210 -5.60 -11.94 6.26
C ALA A 210 -6.62 -11.03 6.98
N LEU A 211 -7.06 -9.93 6.36
CA LEU A 211 -8.15 -9.07 6.81
C LEU A 211 -9.26 -8.94 5.77
N TRP A 212 -9.30 -9.75 4.71
CA TRP A 212 -10.34 -9.62 3.69
C TRP A 212 -11.76 -9.80 4.26
N ASN A 213 -11.97 -10.74 5.18
CA ASN A 213 -13.24 -10.94 5.87
C ASN A 213 -13.63 -9.82 6.83
N ASP A 214 -12.66 -9.14 7.44
CA ASP A 214 -12.92 -8.02 8.35
C ASP A 214 -13.09 -6.68 7.61
N SER A 215 -12.18 -6.41 6.67
CA SER A 215 -12.13 -5.16 5.91
C SER A 215 -13.12 -5.17 4.76
N HIS A 216 -13.37 -6.32 4.13
CA HIS A 216 -14.25 -6.45 2.99
C HIS A 216 -15.26 -7.61 3.13
N PRO A 217 -16.06 -7.66 4.22
CA PRO A 217 -17.04 -8.73 4.45
C PRO A 217 -18.16 -8.80 3.41
N ARG A 218 -18.32 -7.77 2.56
CA ARG A 218 -19.28 -7.77 1.44
C ARG A 218 -18.69 -8.39 0.17
N MET A 219 -17.37 -8.57 0.12
CA MET A 219 -16.62 -9.07 -1.04
C MET A 219 -16.11 -10.49 -0.78
N HIS A 220 -15.48 -10.72 0.37
CA HIS A 220 -14.87 -11.99 0.76
C HIS A 220 -15.14 -12.22 2.25
N PRO A 221 -16.26 -12.86 2.63
CA PRO A 221 -16.69 -12.99 4.03
C PRO A 221 -16.04 -14.15 4.80
N GLU A 222 -15.42 -15.10 4.09
CA GLU A 222 -14.86 -16.31 4.70
C GLU A 222 -13.44 -16.07 5.19
N GLU A 223 -13.00 -16.84 6.19
CA GLU A 223 -11.58 -16.81 6.60
C GLU A 223 -10.69 -17.23 5.42
N LEU A 224 -9.58 -16.50 5.23
CA LEU A 224 -8.62 -16.81 4.18
C LEU A 224 -7.96 -18.16 4.44
N THR A 225 -8.05 -19.07 3.47
CA THR A 225 -7.31 -20.34 3.51
C THR A 225 -5.90 -20.19 2.93
N ASN A 226 -4.97 -21.04 3.34
CA ASN A 226 -3.63 -21.07 2.77
C ASN A 226 -3.65 -21.49 1.30
N GLU A 227 -4.46 -22.48 0.94
CA GLU A 227 -4.62 -22.91 -0.45
C GLU A 227 -5.06 -21.73 -1.31
N GLU A 228 -6.02 -20.93 -0.84
CA GLU A 228 -6.47 -19.73 -1.53
C GLU A 228 -5.36 -18.68 -1.66
N LEU A 229 -4.68 -18.34 -0.56
CA LEU A 229 -3.62 -17.32 -0.58
C LEU A 229 -2.49 -17.71 -1.53
N ILE A 230 -1.99 -18.94 -1.40
CA ILE A 230 -0.86 -19.44 -2.17
C ILE A 230 -1.23 -19.59 -3.64
N SER A 231 -2.33 -20.30 -3.96
CA SER A 231 -2.70 -20.54 -5.36
C SER A 231 -2.98 -19.25 -6.13
N LYS A 232 -3.68 -18.29 -5.53
CA LYS A 232 -3.94 -16.98 -6.15
C LYS A 232 -2.66 -16.16 -6.28
N SER A 233 -1.79 -16.17 -5.26
CA SER A 233 -0.50 -15.47 -5.31
C SER A 233 0.37 -15.99 -6.47
N VAL A 234 0.53 -17.31 -6.57
CA VAL A 234 1.32 -17.94 -7.64
C VAL A 234 0.72 -17.62 -9.01
N THR A 235 -0.60 -17.77 -9.17
CA THR A 235 -1.28 -17.51 -10.45
C THR A 235 -1.11 -16.05 -10.88
N LEU A 236 -1.38 -15.09 -9.99
CA LEU A 236 -1.29 -13.68 -10.31
C LEU A 236 0.16 -13.21 -10.52
N ALA A 237 1.12 -13.74 -9.75
CA ALA A 237 2.54 -13.49 -9.98
C ALA A 237 2.97 -13.99 -11.38
N ASN A 238 2.57 -15.21 -11.75
CA ASN A 238 2.91 -15.79 -13.06
C ASN A 238 2.27 -15.00 -14.22
N VAL A 239 1.03 -14.53 -14.06
CA VAL A 239 0.38 -13.61 -15.01
C VAL A 239 1.24 -12.38 -15.27
N VAL A 240 1.69 -11.72 -14.20
CA VAL A 240 2.53 -10.53 -14.32
C VAL A 240 3.86 -10.88 -14.98
N LYS A 241 4.54 -11.95 -14.55
CA LYS A 241 5.84 -12.36 -15.11
C LYS A 241 5.76 -12.77 -16.57
N THR A 242 4.64 -13.32 -17.01
CA THR A 242 4.41 -13.68 -18.41
C THR A 242 4.29 -12.43 -19.30
N ILE A 243 3.65 -11.38 -18.81
CA ILE A 243 3.36 -10.16 -19.58
C ILE A 243 4.51 -9.14 -19.47
N ASP A 244 5.06 -8.98 -18.27
CA ASP A 244 6.18 -8.09 -17.94
C ASP A 244 7.21 -8.82 -17.07
N PRO A 245 8.15 -9.56 -17.70
CA PRO A 245 9.16 -10.34 -16.98
C PRO A 245 10.11 -9.50 -16.12
N LYS A 246 10.13 -8.16 -16.29
CA LYS A 246 11.00 -7.24 -15.55
C LYS A 246 10.31 -6.59 -14.36
N ALA A 247 8.99 -6.72 -14.25
CA ALA A 247 8.26 -6.23 -13.09
C ALA A 247 8.54 -7.06 -11.84
N GLU A 248 8.57 -6.42 -10.68
CA GLU A 248 8.73 -7.04 -9.37
C GLU A 248 7.36 -7.36 -8.76
N ILE A 249 7.27 -8.44 -7.98
CA ILE A 249 6.04 -8.87 -7.31
C ILE A 249 6.18 -8.61 -5.82
N TYR A 250 5.14 -8.05 -5.21
CA TYR A 250 5.06 -7.77 -3.78
C TYR A 250 3.91 -8.58 -3.17
N GLY A 251 4.23 -9.45 -2.21
CA GLY A 251 3.26 -10.27 -1.49
C GLY A 251 3.80 -10.72 -0.13
N PRO A 252 2.92 -11.14 0.79
CA PRO A 252 1.46 -11.18 0.68
C PRO A 252 0.79 -9.85 1.10
N ALA A 253 1.58 -8.79 1.37
CA ALA A 253 1.08 -7.49 1.83
C ALA A 253 0.30 -7.54 3.15
N PHE A 254 0.81 -8.31 4.13
CA PHE A 254 0.25 -8.37 5.48
C PHE A 254 0.24 -7.02 6.21
N TRP A 255 -0.81 -6.78 6.98
CA TRP A 255 -1.09 -5.53 7.70
C TRP A 255 -0.18 -5.27 8.91
N GLY A 256 0.50 -6.30 9.40
CA GLY A 256 1.33 -6.20 10.59
C GLY A 256 2.00 -7.51 10.96
N MET A 257 2.60 -7.53 12.16
CA MET A 257 3.37 -8.69 12.65
C MET A 257 2.49 -9.92 12.91
N LEU A 258 1.23 -9.72 13.30
CA LEU A 258 0.35 -10.82 13.70
C LEU A 258 0.13 -11.86 12.57
N PRO A 259 -0.29 -11.48 11.35
CA PRO A 259 -0.42 -12.44 10.25
C PRO A 259 0.93 -13.07 9.84
N CYS A 260 2.06 -12.40 10.02
CA CYS A 260 3.38 -13.02 9.82
C CYS A 260 3.63 -14.19 10.79
N ILE A 261 3.01 -14.16 11.97
CA ILE A 261 3.15 -15.20 12.99
C ILE A 261 2.11 -16.30 12.80
N GLN A 262 0.87 -15.94 12.52
CA GLN A 262 -0.28 -16.84 12.71
C GLN A 262 -1.40 -16.70 11.66
N ALA A 263 -1.13 -16.31 10.40
CA ALA A 263 -2.21 -16.22 9.40
C ALA A 263 -2.94 -17.56 9.15
N GLY A 264 -2.32 -18.71 9.45
CA GLY A 264 -2.97 -20.04 9.41
C GLY A 264 -3.75 -20.42 10.68
N GLU A 265 -3.76 -19.57 11.71
CA GLU A 265 -4.51 -19.74 12.98
C GLU A 265 -5.11 -18.40 13.45
N VAL A 266 -6.32 -18.08 13.00
CA VAL A 266 -6.98 -16.79 13.30
C VAL A 266 -8.36 -17.05 13.90
N ASN A 267 -8.70 -16.43 15.03
CA ASN A 267 -10.04 -16.48 15.64
C ASN A 267 -10.67 -17.88 15.81
N GLY A 268 -9.85 -18.93 15.96
CA GLY A 268 -10.31 -20.32 16.08
C GLY A 268 -10.44 -21.06 14.75
N PHE A 269 -10.25 -20.40 13.61
CA PHE A 269 -9.93 -21.03 12.33
C PHE A 269 -8.53 -21.65 12.41
N LEU A 270 -8.41 -22.88 11.90
CA LEU A 270 -7.17 -23.65 11.84
C LEU A 270 -7.00 -24.15 10.41
N ASP A 271 -6.10 -23.54 9.65
CA ASP A 271 -5.87 -23.96 8.27
C ASP A 271 -5.19 -25.34 8.22
N PRO A 272 -5.75 -26.33 7.50
CA PRO A 272 -5.19 -27.68 7.46
C PRO A 272 -3.76 -27.78 6.91
N GLN A 273 -3.39 -26.95 5.92
CA GLN A 273 -2.04 -26.97 5.34
C GLN A 273 -1.05 -26.41 6.36
N TRP A 274 -1.39 -25.32 7.04
CA TRP A 274 -0.56 -24.81 8.13
C TRP A 274 -0.44 -25.80 9.29
N GLN A 275 -1.55 -26.39 9.74
CA GLN A 275 -1.51 -27.37 10.84
C GLN A 275 -0.58 -28.55 10.56
N ALA A 276 -0.40 -28.93 9.30
CA ALA A 276 0.45 -30.05 8.91
C ALA A 276 1.95 -29.75 9.05
N VAL A 277 2.37 -28.48 8.94
CA VAL A 277 3.79 -28.08 8.86
C VAL A 277 4.25 -27.13 9.97
N LYS A 278 3.34 -26.56 10.76
CA LYS A 278 3.64 -25.52 11.76
C LYS A 278 4.68 -25.86 12.84
N ASN A 279 5.04 -27.13 13.01
CA ASN A 279 6.10 -27.53 13.96
C ASN A 279 7.49 -27.57 13.31
N ASP A 280 7.56 -27.41 11.98
CA ASP A 280 8.79 -27.38 11.19
C ASP A 280 9.26 -25.94 10.90
N ASP A 281 8.36 -24.96 10.99
CA ASP A 281 8.59 -23.52 10.76
C ASP A 281 8.61 -22.69 12.05
N ASP A 282 9.39 -21.60 12.09
CA ASP A 282 9.45 -20.71 13.27
C ASP A 282 8.19 -19.82 13.40
N TRP A 283 7.58 -19.48 12.27
CA TRP A 283 6.37 -18.66 12.15
C TRP A 283 5.74 -18.79 10.75
N TYR A 284 4.49 -18.36 10.58
CA TYR A 284 3.76 -18.47 9.32
C TYR A 284 4.49 -17.86 8.10
N MET A 285 5.26 -16.79 8.29
CA MET A 285 5.99 -16.14 7.21
C MET A 285 6.98 -17.10 6.52
N ASP A 286 7.61 -18.02 7.25
CA ASP A 286 8.53 -18.99 6.67
C ASP A 286 7.78 -19.96 5.74
N TYR A 287 6.60 -20.42 6.15
CA TYR A 287 5.72 -21.22 5.30
C TYR A 287 5.37 -20.50 3.99
N TYR A 288 4.92 -19.23 4.06
CA TYR A 288 4.62 -18.46 2.85
C TYR A 288 5.83 -18.33 1.93
N LEU A 289 7.00 -18.03 2.50
CA LEU A 289 8.24 -17.86 1.74
C LEU A 289 8.70 -19.17 1.08
N GLU A 290 8.60 -20.31 1.77
CA GLU A 290 8.96 -21.61 1.18
C GLU A 290 8.00 -21.97 0.04
N GLN A 291 6.69 -21.76 0.21
CA GLN A 291 5.71 -21.99 -0.86
C GLN A 291 5.97 -21.10 -2.10
N MET A 292 6.33 -19.82 -1.90
CA MET A 292 6.64 -18.92 -3.01
C MET A 292 7.97 -19.29 -3.69
N LYS A 293 8.96 -19.75 -2.93
CA LYS A 293 10.25 -20.23 -3.46
C LYS A 293 10.08 -21.52 -4.26
N ASP A 294 9.24 -22.44 -3.81
CA ASP A 294 8.89 -23.65 -4.56
C ASP A 294 8.19 -23.29 -5.88
N ALA A 295 7.27 -22.31 -5.85
CA ALA A 295 6.63 -21.79 -7.04
C ALA A 295 7.63 -21.11 -8.00
N GLU A 296 8.57 -20.28 -7.50
CA GLU A 296 9.64 -19.70 -8.32
C GLU A 296 10.49 -20.79 -9.00
N ALA A 297 10.78 -21.89 -8.30
CA ALA A 297 11.52 -23.01 -8.87
C ALA A 297 10.75 -23.74 -9.98
N GLU A 298 9.41 -23.78 -9.91
CA GLU A 298 8.54 -24.41 -10.91
C GLU A 298 8.31 -23.52 -12.15
N TYR A 299 8.05 -22.22 -11.94
CA TYR A 299 7.57 -21.31 -12.99
C TYR A 299 8.63 -20.34 -13.54
N GLY A 300 9.73 -20.11 -12.82
CA GLY A 300 10.79 -19.14 -13.17
C GLY A 300 10.42 -17.68 -12.87
#